data_AF-A0A7Y2MHK7-F1
#
_entry.id   AF-A0A7Y2MHK7-F1
#
_cell.length_a   1.000
_cell.length_b   1.000
_cell.length_c   1.000
_cell.angle_alpha   90.00
_cell.angle_beta   90.00
_cell.angle_gamma   90.00
#
_symmetry.space_group_name_H-M   'P 1'
#
loop_
_entity.id
_entity.type
_entity.pdbx_description
1 polymer ?
#
loop_
_entity_poly.entity_id
_entity_poly.type
_entity_poly.pdbx_seq_one_letter_code
_entity_poly.pdbx_strand_id
1 'polypeptide(L)'
;MAGTMKVAMQNGPLVLSYMDRSGRIIVDRLADGFGMSKTQLAETAGLARETLYRVERSGTAKTQGRLREMLEIISRVTEWAGGKEQAMAWYRAHPLPAFGGRTAESLVKDGKAAAVREYLDHMALGGFAGGAWEPAIGRMILVGHSSRSPVMERR
;
A
#
# COMPACT_ATOMS: atom_id res chain seq x y z
N MET A 1 5.47 39.56 -10.70
CA MET A 1 5.74 38.46 -11.64
C MET A 1 6.48 37.37 -10.88
N ALA A 2 5.75 36.37 -10.37
CA ALA A 2 6.36 35.24 -9.66
C ALA A 2 6.48 34.06 -10.63
N GLY A 3 7.71 33.83 -11.08
CA GLY A 3 8.08 32.74 -11.96
C GLY A 3 8.10 31.39 -11.23
N THR A 4 7.68 30.39 -11.99
CA THR A 4 7.70 28.95 -11.79
C THR A 4 8.99 28.38 -11.15
N MET A 5 8.81 27.57 -10.11
CA MET A 5 9.63 26.43 -9.68
C MET A 5 8.74 25.61 -8.72
N LYS A 6 8.55 24.29 -8.77
CA LYS A 6 9.22 23.21 -9.48
C LYS A 6 8.36 21.95 -9.27
N VAL A 7 8.14 21.23 -10.37
CA VAL A 7 7.63 19.85 -10.42
C VAL A 7 8.39 18.92 -9.46
N ALA A 8 7.69 17.96 -8.84
CA ALA A 8 8.18 16.75 -8.14
C ALA A 8 8.16 16.69 -6.59
N MET A 9 7.01 16.90 -5.95
CA MET A 9 6.78 16.46 -4.55
C MET A 9 5.60 15.49 -4.39
N GLN A 10 5.32 14.65 -5.39
CA GLN A 10 4.22 13.67 -5.33
C GLN A 10 4.59 12.35 -4.60
N ASN A 11 5.55 12.40 -3.68
CA ASN A 11 5.73 11.34 -2.68
C ASN A 11 5.03 11.85 -1.43
N GLY A 12 3.89 11.27 -1.05
CA GLY A 12 3.24 11.66 0.21
C GLY A 12 4.16 11.45 1.42
N PRO A 13 3.87 12.09 2.58
CA PRO A 13 4.73 12.10 3.76
C PRO A 13 5.16 10.70 4.25
N LEU A 14 4.37 9.69 3.91
CA LEU A 14 4.62 8.30 4.26
C LEU A 14 5.82 7.70 3.51
N VAL A 15 5.99 7.97 2.21
CA VAL A 15 7.12 7.38 1.44
C VAL A 15 8.45 7.92 1.97
N LEU A 16 8.51 9.22 2.23
CA LEU A 16 9.72 9.90 2.73
C LEU A 16 10.16 9.39 4.10
N SER A 17 9.21 9.00 4.95
CA SER A 17 9.48 8.45 6.29
C SER A 17 10.34 7.17 6.26
N TYR A 18 10.29 6.43 5.14
CA TYR A 18 11.02 5.18 4.96
C TYR A 18 12.31 5.30 4.16
N MET A 19 12.69 6.50 3.71
CA MET A 19 13.90 6.71 2.93
C MET A 19 15.12 7.10 3.78
N ASP A 20 16.32 6.77 3.30
CA ASP A 20 17.59 7.35 3.75
C ASP A 20 17.85 8.72 3.07
N ARG A 21 18.94 9.38 3.47
CA ARG A 21 19.36 10.67 2.85
C ARG A 21 19.72 10.57 1.36
N SER A 22 19.97 9.37 0.87
CA SER A 22 20.27 9.07 -0.54
C SER A 22 18.99 8.79 -1.35
N GLY A 23 17.81 8.84 -0.72
CA GLY A 23 16.52 8.54 -1.37
C GLY A 23 16.24 7.05 -1.56
N ARG A 24 16.97 6.17 -0.85
CA ARG A 24 16.73 4.72 -0.87
C ARG A 24 15.81 4.30 0.26
N ILE A 25 14.89 3.41 -0.02
CA ILE A 25 13.98 2.82 0.97
C ILE A 25 14.77 1.89 1.88
N ILE A 26 14.73 2.20 3.18
CA ILE A 26 15.31 1.39 4.24
C ILE A 26 14.35 0.24 4.52
N VAL A 27 14.66 -0.94 3.97
CA VAL A 27 13.82 -2.16 4.06
C VAL A 27 13.41 -2.49 5.49
N ASP A 28 14.34 -2.39 6.44
CA ASP A 28 14.10 -2.74 7.84
C ASP A 28 13.06 -1.82 8.49
N ARG A 29 13.23 -0.50 8.29
CA ARG A 29 12.28 0.52 8.75
C ARG A 29 10.91 0.38 8.10
N LEU A 30 10.88 0.03 6.82
CA LEU A 30 9.63 -0.20 6.10
C LEU A 30 8.89 -1.42 6.67
N ALA A 31 9.60 -2.52 6.87
CA ALA A 31 9.04 -3.76 7.42
C ALA A 31 8.48 -3.53 8.83
N ASP A 32 9.28 -2.92 9.71
CA ASP A 32 8.88 -2.53 11.07
C ASP A 32 7.67 -1.60 11.06
N GLY A 33 7.70 -0.58 10.20
CA GLY A 33 6.62 0.40 10.07
C GLY A 33 5.26 -0.19 9.71
N PHE A 34 5.20 -1.36 9.07
CA PHE A 34 3.94 -2.05 8.76
C PHE A 34 3.74 -3.32 9.61
N GLY A 35 4.59 -3.59 10.59
CA GLY A 35 4.53 -4.80 11.42
C GLY A 35 4.71 -6.09 10.61
N MET A 36 5.53 -6.04 9.55
CA MET A 36 5.74 -7.16 8.62
C MET A 36 7.13 -7.75 8.76
N SER A 37 7.26 -9.05 8.50
CA SER A 37 8.58 -9.63 8.23
C SER A 37 9.11 -9.15 6.87
N LYS A 38 10.45 -9.16 6.67
CA LYS A 38 11.07 -8.89 5.37
C LYS A 38 10.54 -9.78 4.26
N THR A 39 10.24 -11.03 4.61
CA THR A 39 9.63 -12.01 3.69
C THR A 39 8.24 -11.56 3.26
N GLN A 40 7.37 -11.20 4.20
CA GLN A 40 6.02 -10.73 3.91
C GLN A 40 6.05 -9.41 3.13
N LEU A 41 6.98 -8.50 3.46
CA LEU A 41 7.19 -7.25 2.70
C LEU A 41 7.58 -7.55 1.25
N ALA A 42 8.52 -8.48 1.03
CA ALA A 42 8.92 -8.89 -0.31
C ALA A 42 7.72 -9.41 -1.11
N GLU A 43 6.93 -10.32 -0.51
CA GLU A 43 5.73 -10.86 -1.16
C GLU A 43 4.71 -9.76 -1.48
N THR A 44 4.46 -8.84 -0.53
CA THR A 44 3.52 -7.72 -0.69
C THR A 44 3.95 -6.75 -1.81
N ALA A 45 5.26 -6.59 -2.02
CA ALA A 45 5.84 -5.76 -3.09
C ALA A 45 6.04 -6.52 -4.42
N GLY A 46 5.70 -7.82 -4.48
CA GLY A 46 5.92 -8.64 -5.67
C GLY A 46 7.37 -9.00 -5.96
N LEU A 47 8.17 -9.14 -4.90
CA LEU A 47 9.57 -9.55 -4.93
C LEU A 47 9.71 -10.98 -4.41
N ALA A 48 10.76 -11.69 -4.85
CA ALA A 48 11.10 -12.98 -4.26
C ALA A 48 11.54 -12.80 -2.80
N ARG A 49 11.11 -13.70 -1.92
CA ARG A 49 11.30 -13.64 -0.45
C ARG A 49 12.75 -13.37 -0.02
N GLU A 50 13.70 -13.98 -0.71
CA GLU A 50 15.15 -13.84 -0.47
C GLU A 50 15.74 -12.49 -0.88
N THR A 51 15.05 -11.72 -1.73
CA THR A 51 15.58 -10.48 -2.35
C THR A 51 15.89 -9.42 -1.30
N LEU A 52 15.11 -9.37 -0.22
CA LEU A 52 15.24 -8.37 0.83
C LEU A 52 16.24 -8.75 1.93
N TYR A 53 16.80 -9.96 1.91
CA TYR A 53 17.80 -10.39 2.89
C TYR A 53 19.23 -10.02 2.49
N ARG A 54 19.52 -9.92 1.19
CA ARG A 54 20.86 -9.55 0.70
C ARG A 54 20.91 -8.06 0.39
N VAL A 55 21.82 -7.33 1.03
CA VAL A 55 21.97 -5.87 0.87
C VAL A 55 22.16 -5.48 -0.60
N GLU A 56 22.93 -6.27 -1.36
CA GLU A 56 23.17 -6.02 -2.79
C GLU A 56 21.87 -6.13 -3.61
N ARG A 57 21.06 -7.16 -3.36
CA ARG A 57 19.78 -7.41 -4.07
C ARG A 57 18.73 -6.38 -3.67
N SER A 58 18.66 -6.04 -2.38
CA SER A 58 17.69 -5.09 -1.85
C SER A 58 17.97 -3.65 -2.29
N GLY A 59 19.23 -3.32 -2.55
CA GLY A 59 19.66 -2.02 -3.07
C GLY A 59 19.51 -1.83 -4.59
N THR A 60 19.18 -2.87 -5.35
CA THR A 60 19.03 -2.75 -6.81
C THR A 60 17.91 -1.78 -7.19
N ALA A 61 18.07 -1.07 -8.31
CA ALA A 61 17.07 -0.13 -8.83
C ALA A 61 15.70 -0.80 -9.02
N LYS A 62 15.67 -2.07 -9.45
CA LYS A 62 14.43 -2.86 -9.62
C LYS A 62 13.73 -3.10 -8.29
N THR A 63 14.46 -3.55 -7.26
CA THR A 63 13.88 -3.79 -5.92
C THR A 63 13.39 -2.50 -5.29
N GLN A 64 14.22 -1.45 -5.32
CA GLN A 64 13.85 -0.12 -4.80
C GLN A 64 12.65 0.47 -5.54
N GLY A 65 12.57 0.26 -6.87
CA GLY A 65 11.41 0.61 -7.67
C GLY A 65 10.15 -0.05 -7.14
N ARG A 66 10.13 -1.38 -7.00
CA ARG A 66 8.94 -2.11 -6.51
C ARG A 66 8.48 -1.68 -5.12
N LEU A 67 9.42 -1.46 -4.20
CA LEU A 67 9.11 -0.94 -2.87
C LEU A 67 8.51 0.47 -2.93
N ARG A 68 9.01 1.32 -3.83
CA ARG A 68 8.48 2.67 -4.04
C ARG A 68 7.08 2.63 -4.64
N GLU A 69 6.86 1.81 -5.66
CA GLU A 69 5.55 1.66 -6.31
C GLU A 69 4.46 1.24 -5.30
N MET A 70 4.77 0.27 -4.45
CA MET A 70 3.89 -0.14 -3.35
C MET A 70 3.61 1.02 -2.38
N LEU A 71 4.66 1.72 -1.93
CA LEU A 71 4.53 2.84 -0.98
C LEU A 71 3.76 4.03 -1.56
N GLU A 72 3.93 4.36 -2.84
CA GLU A 72 3.19 5.43 -3.51
C GLU A 72 1.68 5.15 -3.51
N ILE A 73 1.29 3.91 -3.82
CA ILE A 73 -0.11 3.48 -3.79
C ILE A 73 -0.66 3.58 -2.37
N ILE A 74 0.05 3.02 -1.38
CA ILE A 74 -0.37 3.07 0.03
C ILE A 74 -0.49 4.51 0.53
N SER A 75 0.49 5.35 0.22
CA SER A 75 0.49 6.76 0.61
C SER A 75 -0.71 7.50 0.03
N ARG A 76 -1.06 7.23 -1.23
CA ARG A 76 -2.19 7.89 -1.91
C ARG A 76 -3.53 7.51 -1.31
N VAL A 77 -3.67 6.27 -0.83
CA VAL A 77 -4.91 5.81 -0.19
C VAL A 77 -4.93 6.04 1.32
N THR A 78 -3.85 6.54 1.93
CA THR A 78 -3.78 6.78 3.39
C THR A 78 -4.63 7.96 3.83
N GLU A 79 -4.59 9.08 3.10
CA GLU A 79 -5.44 10.27 3.37
C GLU A 79 -6.92 9.91 3.34
N TRP A 80 -7.19 9.09 2.33
CA TRP A 80 -8.31 8.20 2.15
C TRP A 80 -8.78 7.44 3.35
N ALA A 81 -8.22 6.23 3.48
CA ALA A 81 -8.64 5.09 4.27
C ALA A 81 -8.66 5.31 5.79
N GLY A 82 -8.34 6.51 6.28
CA GLY A 82 -8.31 6.81 7.72
C GLY A 82 -7.05 6.31 8.43
N GLY A 83 -5.98 6.03 7.68
CA GLY A 83 -4.68 5.67 8.24
C GLY A 83 -3.90 4.61 7.46
N LYS A 84 -2.63 4.44 7.86
CA LYS A 84 -1.67 3.53 7.23
C LYS A 84 -2.11 2.07 7.28
N GLU A 85 -2.68 1.63 8.41
CA GLU A 85 -3.11 0.24 8.58
C GLU A 85 -4.31 -0.08 7.69
N GLN A 86 -5.26 0.85 7.60
CA GLN A 86 -6.46 0.75 6.77
C GLN A 86 -6.07 0.80 5.29
N ALA A 87 -5.13 1.67 4.92
CA ALA A 87 -4.54 1.74 3.58
C ALA A 87 -3.86 0.42 3.17
N MET A 88 -3.12 -0.21 4.08
CA MET A 88 -2.51 -1.51 3.83
C MET A 88 -3.57 -2.62 3.69
N ALA A 89 -4.62 -2.58 4.51
CA ALA A 89 -5.72 -3.54 4.37
C ALA A 89 -6.45 -3.39 3.03
N TRP A 90 -6.70 -2.15 2.59
CA TRP A 90 -7.24 -1.85 1.27
C TRP A 90 -6.35 -2.39 0.16
N TYR A 91 -5.04 -2.11 0.23
CA TYR A 91 -4.06 -2.55 -0.77
C TYR A 91 -4.08 -4.07 -1.00
N ARG A 92 -4.19 -4.84 0.09
CA ARG A 92 -4.15 -6.31 0.05
C ARG A 92 -5.49 -6.96 -0.27
N ALA A 93 -6.59 -6.38 0.21
CA ALA A 93 -7.89 -7.08 0.24
C ALA A 93 -8.99 -6.43 -0.59
N HIS A 94 -8.85 -5.16 -1.02
CA HIS A 94 -9.92 -4.49 -1.73
C HIS A 94 -9.90 -4.83 -3.23
N PRO A 95 -10.97 -5.47 -3.75
CA PRO A 95 -11.07 -5.78 -5.17
C PRO A 95 -11.33 -4.50 -5.97
N LEU A 96 -10.58 -4.28 -7.04
CA LEU A 96 -10.75 -3.12 -7.92
C LEU A 96 -11.64 -3.50 -9.13
N PRO A 97 -12.86 -2.94 -9.27
CA PRO A 97 -13.78 -3.31 -10.34
C PRO A 97 -13.21 -3.10 -11.74
N ALA A 98 -12.47 -2.00 -11.95
CA ALA A 98 -11.81 -1.69 -13.22
C ALA A 98 -10.76 -2.72 -13.65
N PHE A 99 -10.33 -3.59 -12.72
CA PHE A 99 -9.35 -4.65 -12.97
C PHE A 99 -9.94 -6.05 -12.77
N GLY A 100 -11.25 -6.21 -12.96
CA GLY A 100 -11.93 -7.50 -12.83
C GLY A 100 -11.91 -8.05 -11.40
N GLY A 101 -11.93 -7.17 -10.39
CA GLY A 101 -11.92 -7.54 -8.98
C GLY A 101 -10.55 -7.92 -8.42
N ARG A 102 -9.46 -7.71 -9.17
CA ARG A 102 -8.09 -7.90 -8.66
C ARG A 102 -7.74 -6.83 -7.62
N THR A 103 -6.91 -7.19 -6.65
CA THR A 103 -6.41 -6.26 -5.62
C THR A 103 -5.23 -5.45 -6.13
N ALA A 104 -4.95 -4.31 -5.49
CA ALA A 104 -3.77 -3.51 -5.80
C ALA A 104 -2.47 -4.32 -5.62
N GLU A 105 -2.38 -5.14 -4.57
CA GLU A 105 -1.27 -6.07 -4.35
C GLU A 105 -1.08 -7.03 -5.54
N SER A 106 -2.15 -7.64 -6.05
CA SER A 106 -2.07 -8.54 -7.21
C SER A 106 -1.57 -7.82 -8.46
N LEU A 107 -1.98 -6.56 -8.67
CA LEU A 107 -1.57 -5.77 -9.82
C LEU A 107 -0.11 -5.31 -9.70
N VAL A 108 0.34 -4.91 -8.51
CA VAL A 108 1.75 -4.60 -8.26
C VAL A 108 2.63 -5.82 -8.49
N LYS A 109 2.21 -7.01 -8.03
CA LYS A 109 2.91 -8.28 -8.32
C LYS A 109 3.08 -8.51 -9.83
N ASP A 110 2.05 -8.20 -10.61
CA ASP A 110 2.02 -8.31 -12.07
C ASP A 110 2.78 -7.19 -12.80
N GLY A 111 3.39 -6.24 -12.07
CA GLY A 111 4.09 -5.09 -12.65
C GLY A 111 3.17 -3.99 -13.18
N LYS A 112 1.89 -4.00 -12.78
CA LYS A 112 0.85 -3.04 -13.20
C LYS A 112 0.61 -1.94 -12.16
N ALA A 113 1.62 -1.57 -11.38
CA ALA A 113 1.50 -0.52 -10.37
C ALA A 113 1.13 0.85 -10.98
N ALA A 114 1.62 1.15 -12.19
CA ALA A 114 1.24 2.35 -12.93
C ALA A 114 -0.27 2.43 -13.17
N ALA A 115 -0.88 1.34 -13.63
CA ALA A 115 -2.32 1.29 -13.86
C ALA A 115 -3.13 1.51 -12.58
N VAL A 116 -2.66 0.98 -11.43
CA VAL A 116 -3.28 1.26 -10.13
C VAL A 116 -3.19 2.75 -9.79
N ARG A 117 -2.02 3.38 -9.97
CA ARG A 117 -1.85 4.81 -9.70
C ARG A 117 -2.73 5.69 -10.60
N GLU A 118 -2.86 5.34 -11.88
CA GLU A 118 -3.74 6.03 -12.82
C GLU A 118 -5.20 5.87 -12.42
N TYR A 119 -5.63 4.65 -12.06
CA TYR A 119 -6.97 4.42 -11.54
C TYR A 119 -7.27 5.28 -10.30
N LEU A 120 -6.33 5.35 -9.35
CA LEU A 120 -6.46 6.22 -8.17
C LEU A 120 -6.50 7.72 -8.55
N ASP A 121 -5.82 8.12 -9.62
CA ASP A 121 -5.85 9.48 -10.15
C ASP A 121 -7.21 9.85 -10.71
N HIS A 122 -7.75 9.00 -11.57
CA HIS A 122 -9.09 9.16 -12.12
C HIS A 122 -10.16 9.19 -11.03
N MET A 123 -10.04 8.35 -9.99
CA MET A 123 -10.95 8.41 -8.84
C MET A 123 -10.84 9.72 -8.06
N ALA A 124 -9.64 10.26 -7.88
CA ALA A 124 -9.43 11.53 -7.20
C ALA A 124 -10.00 12.71 -8.00
N LEU A 125 -9.89 12.69 -9.33
CA LEU A 125 -10.45 13.70 -10.23
C LEU A 125 -11.99 13.63 -10.32
N GLY A 126 -12.58 12.45 -10.08
CA GLY A 126 -14.03 12.21 -10.15
C GLY A 126 -14.85 12.72 -8.95
N GLY A 127 -14.26 13.44 -8.00
CA GLY A 127 -14.99 14.05 -6.88
C GLY A 127 -15.27 13.13 -5.67
N PHE A 128 -14.67 11.94 -5.62
CA PHE A 128 -14.81 11.00 -4.48
C PHE A 128 -13.78 11.23 -3.36
N ALA A 129 -13.02 12.33 -3.42
CA ALA A 129 -11.94 12.66 -2.48
C ALA A 129 -12.42 13.04 -1.07
N GLY A 130 -13.74 13.02 -0.78
CA GLY A 130 -14.29 13.27 0.56
C GLY A 130 -15.47 12.36 0.89
N GLY A 131 -15.24 11.35 1.74
CA GLY A 131 -16.28 10.73 2.56
C GLY A 131 -17.11 9.56 2.00
N ALA A 132 -17.01 9.19 0.71
CA ALA A 132 -17.96 8.22 0.12
C ALA A 132 -17.65 6.73 0.33
N TRP A 133 -16.49 6.35 0.91
CA TRP A 133 -16.16 4.95 1.21
C TRP A 133 -16.38 4.59 2.70
N GLU A 134 -16.76 5.57 3.53
CA GLU A 134 -16.75 5.52 5.00
C GLU A 134 -17.91 4.78 5.71
N PRO A 135 -18.68 3.89 5.04
CA PRO A 135 -19.36 2.81 5.79
C PRO A 135 -18.97 1.38 5.35
N ALA A 136 -18.23 1.20 4.26
CA ALA A 136 -17.90 -0.15 3.76
C ALA A 136 -16.63 -0.74 4.40
N ILE A 137 -15.62 0.09 4.68
CA ILE A 137 -14.30 -0.40 5.09
C ILE A 137 -14.24 -0.64 6.61
N GLY A 138 -14.85 0.23 7.42
CA GLY A 138 -14.97 0.04 8.87
C GLY A 138 -15.79 -1.22 9.25
N ARG A 139 -16.80 -1.59 8.44
CA ARG A 139 -17.65 -2.76 8.70
C ARG A 139 -17.01 -4.07 8.23
N MET A 140 -16.12 -4.03 7.23
CA MET A 140 -15.50 -5.24 6.65
C MET A 140 -14.19 -5.65 7.36
N ILE A 141 -13.42 -4.69 7.92
CA ILE A 141 -12.19 -5.00 8.68
C ILE A 141 -12.51 -5.54 10.09
N LEU A 142 -13.65 -5.16 10.70
CA LEU A 142 -14.05 -5.62 12.05
C LEU A 142 -14.62 -7.06 12.06
N VAL A 143 -15.09 -7.59 10.92
CA VAL A 143 -15.66 -8.95 10.82
C VAL A 143 -14.59 -10.06 10.82
N GLY A 144 -13.30 -9.73 10.73
CA GLY A 144 -12.20 -10.71 10.69
C GLY A 144 -11.74 -11.26 12.06
N HIS A 145 -12.26 -10.78 13.20
CA HIS A 145 -11.74 -11.13 14.53
C HIS A 145 -12.82 -11.59 15.54
N SER A 146 -13.80 -12.37 15.09
CA SER A 146 -14.68 -13.13 15.99
C SER A 146 -14.91 -14.54 15.47
N SER A 147 -13.91 -15.40 15.66
CA SER A 147 -14.15 -16.83 15.84
C SER A 147 -14.16 -17.12 17.34
N ARG A 148 -15.25 -16.74 18.01
CA ARG A 148 -15.63 -17.35 19.29
C ARG A 148 -16.92 -18.10 19.04
N SER A 149 -16.79 -19.39 18.75
CA SER A 149 -17.89 -20.33 18.70
C SER A 149 -18.69 -20.24 20.02
N PRO A 150 -20.02 -20.11 19.98
CA PRO A 150 -20.86 -20.43 21.13
C PRO A 150 -20.97 -21.96 21.16
N VAL A 151 -20.21 -22.63 22.03
CA VAL A 151 -20.56 -24.00 22.41
C VAL A 151 -21.82 -23.90 23.28
N MET A 152 -22.86 -24.56 22.81
CA MET A 152 -24.19 -24.53 23.38
C MET A 152 -24.19 -25.12 24.80
N GLU A 153 -24.72 -24.32 25.73
CA GLU A 153 -25.44 -24.81 26.89
C GLU A 153 -26.64 -25.64 26.39
N ARG A 154 -26.58 -26.97 26.54
CA ARG A 154 -27.77 -27.81 26.58
C ARG A 154 -27.58 -28.97 27.56
N ARG A 155 -28.33 -28.82 28.66
CA ARG A 155 -28.84 -29.80 29.64
C ARG A 155 -27.98 -30.09 30.85
#